data_AF-A0A9D3W839-F1
#
_entry.id   AF-A0A9D3W839-F1
#
_cell.length_a   1.000
_cell.length_b   1.000
_cell.length_c   1.000
_cell.angle_alpha   90.00
_cell.angle_beta   90.00
_cell.angle_gamma   90.00
#
_symmetry.space_group_name_H-M   'P 1'
#
loop_
_entity.id
_entity.type
_entity.pdbx_description
1 polymer ?
#
loop_
_entity_poly.entity_id
_entity_poly.type
_entity_poly.pdbx_seq_one_letter_code
_entity_poly.pdbx_strand_id
1 'polypeptide(L)'
;MHSVCHSLEDLWFRVTEFDKSNQGIAGGVYRIHLRNRTYDYGRFDPLHFSCAHAIAAYSNQRLGLMSFVDQVYKLEKLYNVWRQVSLPIPDERMWPPISSVPFKLLPDRRLRHKPKGRPMFTRICDNMDIREMSNQPRVCGWCRNQGHTMSSFPLRKDYVN
;
A
#
# COMPACT_ATOMS: atom_id res chain seq x y z
N MET A 1 -8.98 -15.22 -0.13
CA MET A 1 -9.92 -16.09 0.59
C MET A 1 -9.10 -16.98 1.51
N HIS A 2 -9.56 -17.26 2.71
CA HIS A 2 -8.86 -18.11 3.68
C HIS A 2 -9.79 -19.25 4.10
N SER A 3 -9.31 -20.49 4.11
CA SER A 3 -10.03 -21.63 4.70
C SER A 3 -9.32 -22.08 5.98
N VAL A 4 -10.11 -22.44 7.00
CA VAL A 4 -9.60 -22.78 8.35
C VAL A 4 -10.11 -24.16 8.76
N CYS A 5 -9.21 -25.09 9.07
CA CYS A 5 -9.54 -26.44 9.54
C CYS A 5 -9.08 -26.64 11.00
N HIS A 6 -9.88 -27.32 11.83
CA HIS A 6 -9.66 -27.47 13.27
C HIS A 6 -9.32 -28.91 13.69
N SER A 7 -8.46 -29.07 14.71
CA SER A 7 -8.32 -30.27 15.53
C SER A 7 -8.59 -29.87 16.99
N LEU A 8 -9.45 -30.60 17.69
CA LEU A 8 -10.28 -30.07 18.78
C LEU A 8 -9.61 -29.94 20.17
N GLU A 9 -8.29 -30.11 20.31
CA GLU A 9 -7.68 -30.13 21.66
C GLU A 9 -6.57 -29.09 21.91
N ASP A 10 -5.95 -28.51 20.87
CA ASP A 10 -4.72 -27.71 21.06
C ASP A 10 -4.73 -26.29 20.45
N LEU A 11 -5.88 -25.72 20.04
CA LEU A 11 -5.94 -24.35 19.45
C LEU A 11 -4.96 -24.11 18.29
N TRP A 12 -4.56 -25.18 17.59
CA TRP A 12 -3.82 -25.12 16.33
C TRP A 12 -4.80 -24.98 15.17
N PHE A 13 -4.54 -24.00 14.32
CA PHE A 13 -5.31 -23.69 13.12
C PHE A 13 -4.42 -23.81 11.91
N ARG A 14 -4.92 -24.49 10.90
CA ARG A 14 -4.32 -24.47 9.57
C ARG A 14 -5.10 -23.47 8.73
N VAL A 15 -4.42 -22.41 8.29
CA VAL A 15 -4.96 -21.38 7.41
C VAL A 15 -4.34 -21.55 6.04
N THR A 16 -5.17 -21.75 5.03
CA THR A 16 -4.72 -21.83 3.63
C THR A 16 -4.93 -20.48 2.96
N GLU A 17 -3.88 -19.94 2.36
CA GLU A 17 -3.96 -18.80 1.44
C GLU A 17 -3.92 -19.30 0.00
N PHE A 18 -4.82 -18.77 -0.82
CA PHE A 18 -4.77 -18.96 -2.27
C PHE A 18 -3.85 -17.94 -2.92
N ASP A 19 -3.28 -18.32 -4.06
CA ASP A 19 -2.44 -17.46 -4.90
C ASP A 19 -3.15 -16.14 -5.22
N LYS A 20 -2.41 -15.04 -5.04
CA LYS A 20 -2.82 -13.71 -5.49
C LYS A 20 -1.99 -13.35 -6.70
N SER A 21 -2.39 -13.89 -7.86
CA SER A 21 -1.69 -13.71 -9.14
C SER A 21 -1.52 -12.23 -9.53
N ASN A 22 -2.47 -11.38 -9.16
CA ASN A 22 -2.42 -9.92 -9.33
C ASN A 22 -1.36 -9.20 -8.46
N GLN A 23 -0.83 -9.86 -7.43
CA GLN A 23 0.19 -9.31 -6.52
C GLN A 23 1.52 -10.08 -6.60
N GLY A 24 1.60 -11.12 -7.43
CA GLY A 24 2.79 -11.99 -7.51
C GLY A 24 3.05 -12.79 -6.23
N ILE A 25 2.04 -12.98 -5.38
CA ILE A 25 2.17 -13.69 -4.10
C ILE A 25 1.64 -15.12 -4.28
N ALA A 26 2.52 -16.10 -4.11
CA ALA A 26 2.14 -17.50 -4.03
C ALA A 26 1.41 -17.79 -2.72
N GLY A 27 0.33 -18.55 -2.81
CA GLY A 27 -0.43 -19.07 -1.69
C GLY A 27 0.38 -20.10 -0.91
N GLY A 28 -0.13 -20.45 0.27
CA GLY A 28 0.58 -21.30 1.21
C GLY A 28 -0.33 -21.80 2.33
N VAL A 29 0.19 -22.75 3.09
CA VAL A 29 -0.49 -23.30 4.25
C VAL A 29 0.27 -22.87 5.50
N TYR A 30 -0.44 -22.24 6.43
CA TYR A 30 0.11 -21.63 7.63
C TYR A 30 -0.49 -22.27 8.87
N ARG A 31 0.33 -22.65 9.85
CA ARG A 31 -0.14 -23.08 11.18
C ARG A 31 -0.06 -21.94 12.18
N ILE A 32 -1.11 -21.85 12.98
CA ILE A 32 -1.29 -20.79 13.98
C ILE A 32 -1.72 -21.44 15.28
N HIS A 33 -1.05 -21.09 16.37
CA HIS A 33 -1.48 -21.50 17.69
C HIS A 33 -2.01 -20.28 18.45
N LEU A 34 -3.34 -20.17 18.58
CA LEU A 34 -3.99 -18.96 19.09
C LEU A 34 -3.68 -18.68 20.57
N ARG A 35 -3.46 -19.70 21.40
CA ARG A 35 -3.19 -19.53 22.83
C ARG A 35 -1.79 -19.01 23.11
N ASN A 36 -0.80 -19.69 22.54
CA ASN A 36 0.62 -19.34 22.68
C ASN A 36 1.05 -18.23 21.73
N ARG A 37 0.18 -17.77 20.83
CA ARG A 37 0.46 -16.63 19.94
C ARG A 37 1.68 -16.89 19.05
N THR A 38 1.75 -18.09 18.47
CA THR A 38 2.88 -18.55 17.65
C THR A 38 2.44 -18.97 16.25
N TYR A 39 3.28 -18.71 15.25
CA TYR A 39 3.05 -19.02 13.84
C TYR A 39 4.24 -19.80 13.26
N ASP A 40 4.02 -20.53 12.17
CA ASP A 40 5.10 -21.27 11.48
C ASP A 40 6.32 -20.39 11.09
N TYR A 41 6.12 -19.08 10.89
CA TYR A 41 7.17 -18.12 10.54
C TYR A 41 7.79 -17.39 11.75
N GLY A 42 7.39 -17.72 12.98
CA GLY A 42 7.95 -17.15 14.21
C GLY A 42 6.92 -16.67 15.23
N ARG A 43 7.43 -16.11 16.34
CA ARG A 43 6.61 -15.35 17.30
C ARG A 43 6.13 -14.05 16.66
N PHE A 44 5.10 -13.46 17.25
CA PHE A 44 4.60 -12.11 16.95
C PHE A 44 5.69 -11.18 16.42
N ASP A 45 5.38 -10.49 15.32
CA ASP A 45 6.14 -9.34 14.80
C ASP A 45 6.67 -8.48 15.98
N PRO A 46 7.89 -7.90 15.92
CA PRO A 46 8.36 -6.96 16.95
C PRO A 46 7.35 -5.86 17.30
N LEU A 47 6.42 -5.56 16.39
CA LEU A 47 5.32 -4.64 16.63
C LEU A 47 4.14 -5.24 17.40
N HIS A 48 4.20 -6.46 17.93
CA HIS A 48 3.10 -7.07 18.69
C HIS A 48 1.73 -7.08 17.96
N PHE A 49 1.74 -6.95 16.62
CA PHE A 49 0.55 -7.04 15.80
C PHE A 49 0.34 -8.44 15.27
N SER A 50 -0.93 -8.76 15.09
CA SER A 50 -1.38 -10.06 14.64
C SER A 50 -1.43 -10.10 13.12
N CYS A 51 -0.94 -11.18 12.52
CA CYS A 51 -1.08 -11.35 11.07
C CYS A 51 -2.54 -11.54 10.66
N ALA A 52 -2.84 -11.29 9.39
CA ALA A 52 -4.18 -11.48 8.83
C ALA A 52 -4.69 -12.92 9.01
N HIS A 53 -3.80 -13.92 8.96
CA HIS A 53 -4.18 -15.32 9.19
C HIS A 53 -4.67 -15.55 10.62
N ALA A 54 -4.05 -14.90 11.61
CA ALA A 54 -4.47 -14.97 12.99
C ALA A 54 -5.88 -14.42 13.15
N ILE A 55 -6.13 -13.23 12.61
CA ILE A 55 -7.43 -12.55 12.65
C ILE A 55 -8.50 -13.45 12.00
N ALA A 56 -8.19 -14.08 10.87
CA ALA A 56 -9.08 -15.04 10.23
C ALA A 56 -9.39 -16.23 11.14
N ALA A 57 -8.39 -16.82 11.80
CA ALA A 57 -8.57 -17.93 12.73
C ALA A 57 -9.41 -17.53 13.97
N TYR A 58 -9.19 -16.34 14.54
CA TYR A 58 -10.01 -15.83 15.66
C TYR A 58 -11.46 -15.62 15.27
N SER A 59 -11.71 -15.00 14.10
CA SER A 59 -13.06 -14.81 13.57
C SER A 59 -13.77 -16.15 13.34
N ASN A 60 -13.05 -17.17 12.86
CA ASN A 60 -13.59 -18.51 12.69
C ASN A 60 -13.98 -19.16 14.02
N GLN A 61 -13.20 -18.94 15.09
CA GLN A 61 -13.50 -19.48 16.41
C GLN A 61 -14.46 -18.64 17.25
N ARG A 62 -14.98 -17.53 16.70
CA ARG A 62 -15.84 -16.57 17.42
C ARG A 62 -15.25 -16.12 18.76
N LEU A 63 -13.91 -16.11 18.85
CA LEU A 63 -13.21 -15.63 20.02
C LEU A 63 -13.23 -14.11 20.00
N GLY A 64 -13.46 -13.48 21.15
CA GLY A 64 -13.47 -12.02 21.26
C GLY A 64 -12.10 -11.45 20.87
N LEU A 65 -12.08 -10.60 19.84
CA LEU A 65 -10.85 -9.98 19.31
C LEU A 65 -10.02 -9.30 20.40
N MET A 66 -10.68 -8.72 21.40
CA MET A 66 -10.06 -8.03 22.53
C MET A 66 -9.24 -8.94 23.45
N SER A 67 -9.54 -10.23 23.51
CA SER A 67 -8.76 -11.20 24.31
C SER A 67 -7.36 -11.45 23.73
N PHE A 68 -7.17 -11.09 22.47
CA PHE A 68 -5.97 -11.38 21.71
C PHE A 68 -5.05 -10.19 21.51
N VAL A 69 -5.59 -8.97 21.51
CA VAL A 69 -4.78 -7.74 21.49
C VAL A 69 -3.69 -7.83 22.57
N ASP A 70 -2.44 -7.56 22.18
CA ASP A 70 -1.31 -7.56 23.12
C ASP A 70 -1.56 -6.51 24.22
N GLN A 71 -1.10 -6.81 25.43
CA GLN A 71 -1.29 -5.92 26.57
C GLN A 71 -0.69 -4.54 26.33
N VAL A 72 0.37 -4.43 25.51
CA VAL A 72 0.99 -3.15 25.14
C VAL A 72 0.02 -2.20 24.43
N TYR A 73 -1.00 -2.74 23.76
CA TYR A 73 -2.03 -1.97 23.06
C TYR A 73 -3.29 -1.71 23.89
N LYS A 74 -3.34 -2.17 25.15
CA LYS A 74 -4.46 -1.86 26.03
C LYS A 74 -4.47 -0.36 26.36
N LEU A 75 -5.68 0.20 26.44
CA LEU A 75 -5.90 1.61 26.72
C LEU A 75 -5.17 2.08 27.98
N GLU A 76 -5.10 1.23 29.00
CA GLU A 76 -4.37 1.49 30.24
C GLU A 76 -2.86 1.68 30.01
N LYS A 77 -2.23 0.82 29.20
CA LYS A 77 -0.80 0.93 28.87
C LYS A 77 -0.52 2.17 28.02
N LEU A 78 -1.38 2.42 27.03
CA LEU A 78 -1.32 3.62 26.22
C LEU A 78 -1.43 4.87 27.12
N TYR A 79 -2.45 4.93 27.98
CA TYR A 79 -2.65 6.02 28.93
C TYR A 79 -1.43 6.25 29.81
N ASN A 80 -0.84 5.19 30.39
CA ASN A 80 0.33 5.31 31.25
C ASN A 80 1.56 5.87 30.52
N VAL A 81 1.77 5.51 29.25
CA VAL A 81 2.85 6.07 28.42
C VAL A 81 2.60 7.55 28.14
N TRP A 82 1.38 7.91 27.71
CA TRP A 82 1.06 9.29 27.33
C TRP A 82 0.85 10.24 28.51
N ARG A 83 0.48 9.72 29.70
CA ARG A 83 0.31 10.50 30.92
C ARG A 83 1.58 11.26 31.33
N GLN A 84 2.75 10.68 31.05
CA GLN A 84 4.04 11.32 31.37
C GLN A 84 4.49 12.33 30.31
N VAL A 85 4.00 12.19 29.07
CA VAL A 85 4.48 12.96 27.90
C VAL A 85 3.58 14.17 27.60
N SER A 86 2.37 14.22 28.17
CA SER A 86 1.48 15.37 28.00
C SER A 86 1.94 16.57 28.83
N LEU A 87 2.94 17.29 28.36
CA LEU A 87 3.02 18.71 28.67
C LEU A 87 1.79 19.37 28.01
N PRO A 88 1.01 20.18 28.74
CA PRO A 88 -0.06 20.95 28.10
C PRO A 88 0.57 21.78 26.99
N ILE A 89 -0.06 21.76 25.80
CA ILE A 89 0.33 22.68 24.73
C ILE A 89 0.17 24.09 25.32
N PRO A 90 1.25 24.88 25.41
CA PRO A 90 1.17 26.21 25.99
C PRO A 90 0.20 27.07 25.19
N ASP A 91 -0.38 28.09 25.83
CA ASP A 91 -1.23 29.05 25.13
C ASP A 91 -0.48 29.65 23.93
N GLU A 92 -1.19 29.96 22.85
CA GLU A 92 -0.59 30.52 21.63
C GLU A 92 0.25 31.77 21.93
N ARG A 93 -0.14 32.56 22.95
CA ARG A 93 0.59 33.75 23.41
C ARG A 93 1.92 33.44 24.08
N MET A 94 2.09 32.21 24.57
CA MET A 94 3.31 31.71 25.20
C MET A 94 4.23 31.02 24.18
N TRP A 95 3.79 30.88 22.92
CA TRP A 95 4.65 30.31 21.89
C TRP A 95 5.80 31.27 21.61
N PRO A 96 7.03 30.76 21.44
CA PRO A 96 8.14 31.60 21.02
C PRO A 96 7.76 32.28 19.69
N PRO A 97 8.10 33.57 19.49
CA PRO A 97 7.83 34.25 18.24
C PRO A 97 8.38 33.41 17.10
N ILE A 98 7.51 32.98 16.18
CA ILE A 98 7.96 32.36 14.93
C ILE A 98 8.85 33.40 14.27
N SER A 99 10.16 33.17 14.23
CA SER A 99 11.06 34.08 13.56
C SER A 99 10.54 34.19 12.12
N SER A 100 10.09 35.37 11.73
CA SER A 100 9.57 35.67 10.39
C SER A 100 10.66 35.63 9.32
N VAL A 101 11.88 35.22 9.69
CA VAL A 101 12.84 34.68 8.73
C VAL A 101 12.12 33.58 7.98
N PRO A 102 12.11 33.58 6.64
CA PRO A 102 11.51 32.49 5.90
C PRO A 102 12.28 31.23 6.29
N PHE A 103 11.73 30.44 7.22
CA PHE A 103 12.02 29.03 7.38
C PHE A 103 11.52 28.41 6.08
N LYS A 104 12.28 28.61 5.01
CA LYS A 104 12.28 27.70 3.89
C LYS A 104 12.74 26.40 4.51
N LEU A 105 11.77 25.56 4.88
CA LEU A 105 11.93 24.13 4.95
C LEU A 105 12.41 23.72 3.55
N LEU A 106 13.70 23.87 3.29
CA LEU A 106 14.33 23.36 2.10
C LEU A 106 14.42 21.87 2.35
N PRO A 107 13.60 21.03 1.69
CA PRO A 107 13.79 19.60 1.80
C PRO A 107 15.25 19.32 1.42
N ASP A 108 15.95 18.62 2.31
CA ASP A 108 17.37 18.30 2.15
C ASP A 108 17.57 17.79 0.73
N ARG A 109 18.42 18.48 -0.02
CA ARG A 109 18.65 18.20 -1.43
C ARG A 109 19.17 16.76 -1.64
N ARG A 110 19.80 16.17 -0.61
CA ARG A 110 20.26 14.78 -0.58
C ARG A 110 19.14 13.77 -0.31
N LEU A 111 18.09 14.17 0.41
CA LEU A 111 16.90 13.36 0.70
C LEU A 111 15.79 13.54 -0.36
N ARG A 112 15.98 14.43 -1.33
CA ARG A 112 15.10 14.51 -2.49
C ARG A 112 15.24 13.23 -3.28
N HIS A 113 14.24 12.36 -3.16
CA HIS A 113 14.00 11.37 -4.19
C HIS A 113 13.95 12.11 -5.53
N LYS A 114 14.79 11.70 -6.49
CA LYS A 114 14.56 12.09 -7.88
C LYS A 114 13.12 11.73 -8.19
N PRO A 115 12.30 12.64 -8.74
CA PRO A 115 10.96 12.27 -9.15
C PRO A 115 11.14 11.11 -10.12
N LYS A 116 10.76 9.89 -9.70
CA LYS A 116 10.51 8.83 -10.66
C LYS A 116 9.40 9.42 -11.51
N GLY A 117 9.74 9.80 -12.75
CA GLY A 117 8.73 10.23 -13.71
C GLY A 117 7.61 9.20 -13.72
N ARG A 118 6.38 9.66 -13.99
CA ARG A 118 5.25 8.75 -14.17
C ARG A 118 5.70 7.62 -15.10
N PRO A 119 5.62 6.35 -14.68
CA PRO A 119 5.86 5.25 -15.61
C PRO A 119 5.02 5.52 -16.85
N MET A 120 5.63 5.51 -18.03
CA MET A 120 4.87 5.53 -19.29
C MET A 120 4.06 4.25 -19.31
N PHE A 121 2.82 4.32 -18.81
CA PHE A 121 1.84 3.29 -19.03
C PHE A 121 1.40 3.42 -20.48
N THR A 122 1.91 2.55 -21.34
CA THR A 122 1.18 2.18 -22.55
C THR A 122 -0.10 1.52 -22.05
N ARG A 123 -1.24 2.20 -22.20
CA ARG A 123 -2.55 1.59 -21.95
C ARG A 123 -2.60 0.27 -22.72
N ILE A 124 -2.90 -0.81 -22.01
CA ILE A 124 -3.16 -2.10 -22.65
C ILE A 124 -4.46 -1.92 -23.44
N CYS A 125 -4.38 -1.97 -24.77
CA CYS A 125 -5.56 -1.90 -25.63
C CYS A 125 -6.38 -3.18 -25.45
N ASP A 126 -7.69 -3.04 -25.24
CA ASP A 126 -8.61 -4.17 -25.22
C ASP A 126 -9.24 -4.42 -26.61
N ASN A 127 -10.13 -5.41 -26.70
CA ASN A 127 -10.80 -5.75 -27.96
C ASN A 127 -11.72 -4.64 -28.50
N MET A 128 -12.22 -3.74 -27.65
CA MET A 128 -12.99 -2.58 -28.10
C MET A 128 -12.08 -1.52 -28.71
N ASP A 129 -10.93 -1.25 -28.07
CA ASP A 129 -9.92 -0.32 -28.59
C ASP A 129 -9.41 -0.75 -29.98
N ILE A 130 -9.21 -2.06 -30.19
CA ILE A 130 -8.78 -2.62 -31.49
C ILE A 130 -9.84 -2.40 -32.57
N ARG A 131 -11.13 -2.58 -32.24
CA ARG A 131 -12.24 -2.45 -33.19
C ARG A 131 -12.51 -1.00 -33.58
N GLU A 132 -12.28 -0.06 -32.66
CA GLU A 132 -12.36 1.37 -32.97
C GLU A 132 -11.19 1.82 -33.87
N MET A 133 -9.97 1.30 -33.63
CA MET A 133 -8.81 1.60 -34.47
C MET A 133 -8.90 1.02 -35.89
N SER A 134 -9.59 -0.11 -36.09
CA SER A 134 -9.73 -0.73 -37.41
C SER A 134 -10.75 -0.02 -38.31
N ASN A 135 -11.73 0.67 -37.72
CA ASN A 135 -12.84 1.29 -38.45
C ASN A 135 -12.64 2.78 -38.72
N GLN A 136 -11.57 3.38 -38.20
CA GLN A 136 -11.25 4.80 -38.39
C GLN A 136 -10.16 4.95 -39.47
N PRO A 137 -10.34 5.81 -40.48
CA PRO A 137 -9.28 6.10 -41.43
C PRO A 137 -8.11 6.76 -40.70
N ARG A 138 -6.90 6.21 -40.87
CA ARG A 138 -5.69 6.78 -40.26
C ARG A 138 -5.40 8.14 -40.87
N VAL A 139 -5.53 9.18 -40.06
CA VAL A 139 -5.21 10.57 -40.41
C VAL A 139 -3.90 11.01 -39.79
N CYS A 140 -3.21 11.93 -40.46
CA CYS A 140 -2.01 12.57 -39.92
C CYS A 140 -2.35 13.33 -38.63
N GLY A 141 -1.61 13.08 -37.54
CA GLY A 141 -1.83 13.75 -36.26
C GLY A 141 -1.68 15.28 -36.29
N TRP A 142 -0.98 15.82 -37.30
CA TRP A 142 -0.73 17.26 -37.43
C TRP A 142 -1.75 17.98 -38.31
N CYS A 143 -1.96 17.51 -39.55
CA CYS A 143 -2.83 18.17 -40.52
C CYS A 143 -4.20 17.48 -40.71
N ARG A 144 -4.43 16.36 -40.02
CA ARG A 144 -5.68 15.57 -40.07
C ARG A 144 -6.08 15.03 -41.45
N ASN A 145 -5.18 15.08 -42.43
CA ASN A 145 -5.40 14.51 -43.76
C ASN A 145 -5.00 13.03 -43.81
N GLN A 146 -5.66 12.27 -44.68
CA GLN A 146 -5.31 10.88 -44.97
C GLN A 146 -4.09 10.79 -45.91
N GLY A 147 -3.53 9.59 -46.06
CA GLY A 147 -2.45 9.31 -47.02
C GLY A 147 -1.03 9.55 -46.52
N HIS A 148 -0.85 10.08 -45.30
CA HIS A 148 0.45 10.17 -44.66
C HIS A 148 0.32 10.16 -43.13
N THR A 149 1.42 9.83 -42.46
CA THR A 149 1.52 9.83 -40.99
C THR A 149 2.22 11.09 -40.49
N MET A 150 2.11 11.37 -39.19
CA MET A 150 2.76 12.54 -38.57
C MET A 150 4.28 12.55 -38.76
N SER A 151 4.92 11.38 -38.80
CA SER A 151 6.38 11.27 -39.01
C SER A 151 6.82 11.65 -40.43
N SER A 152 5.93 11.50 -41.41
CA SER A 152 6.12 11.85 -42.82
C SER A 152 5.63 13.28 -43.15
N PHE A 153 5.26 14.08 -42.15
CA PHE A 153 4.76 15.43 -42.39
C PHE A 153 5.91 16.38 -42.79
N PRO A 154 5.81 17.15 -43.89
CA PRO A 154 6.92 17.90 -44.48
C PRO A 154 7.58 18.95 -43.57
N LEU A 155 6.86 19.49 -42.59
CA LEU A 155 7.36 20.51 -41.66
C LEU A 155 8.39 19.98 -40.64
N ARG A 156 8.73 18.69 -40.66
CA ARG A 156 9.74 18.12 -39.76
C ARG A 156 11.19 18.43 -40.19
N LYS A 157 11.41 19.08 -41.34
CA LYS A 157 12.76 19.36 -41.88
C LYS A 157 13.38 20.71 -41.45
N ASP A 158 12.65 21.59 -40.77
CA ASP A 158 13.10 22.98 -40.56
C ASP A 158 13.62 23.29 -39.13
N TYR A 159 13.87 22.28 -38.29
CA TYR A 159 14.41 22.48 -36.93
C TYR A 159 15.74 21.77 -36.70
N VAL A 160 16.65 21.87 -37.68
CA VAL A 160 18.08 21.65 -37.45
C VAL A 160 18.85 22.77 -38.15
N ASN A 161 18.95 23.91 -37.46
CA ASN A 161 20.13 24.78 -37.34
C ASN A 161 19.90 25.76 -36.19
#